data_AF-A0A6B3H7Y3-F1
#
_entry.id   AF-A0A6B3H7Y3-F1
#
_cell.length_a   1.000
_cell.length_b   1.000
_cell.length_c   1.000
_cell.angle_alpha   90.00
_cell.angle_beta   90.00
_cell.angle_gamma   90.00
#
_symmetry.space_group_name_H-M   'P 1'
#
loop_
_entity.id
_entity.type
_entity.pdbx_description
1 polymer ?
#
loop_
_entity_poly.entity_id
_entity_poly.type
_entity_poly.pdbx_seq_one_letter_code
_entity_poly.pdbx_strand_id
1 'polypeptide(L)' 'PITVSGITGNAPAALSVTVDIRHTFRGDLRVDLVAPDGGVFRLKDYNANDSADDVRGTFTVNAASKPADGTWKL' A
#
# COMPACT_ATOMS: atom_id res chain seq x y z
N PRO A 1 5.93 7.75 -6.55
CA PRO A 1 6.57 6.46 -6.86
C PRO A 1 7.63 6.17 -5.78
N ILE A 2 7.79 4.90 -5.40
CA ILE A 2 8.74 4.44 -4.39
C ILE A 2 9.72 3.50 -5.09
N THR A 3 10.96 3.94 -5.28
CA THR A 3 11.99 3.12 -5.94
C THR A 3 12.75 2.30 -4.92
N VAL A 4 12.74 0.98 -5.09
CA VAL A 4 13.50 0.01 -4.30
C VAL A 4 14.59 -0.55 -5.21
N SER A 5 15.84 -0.53 -4.75
CA SER A 5 16.99 -1.01 -5.52
C SER A 5 17.92 -1.85 -4.66
N GLY A 6 18.51 -2.89 -5.25
CA GLY A 6 19.52 -3.73 -4.60
C GLY A 6 18.94 -4.86 -3.75
N ILE A 7 17.62 -5.12 -3.85
CA ILE A 7 16.96 -6.21 -3.12
C ILE A 7 16.55 -7.28 -4.13
N THR A 8 17.35 -8.32 -4.25
CA THR A 8 17.08 -9.43 -5.17
C THR A 8 15.94 -10.32 -4.66
N GLY A 9 15.24 -10.98 -5.57
CA GLY A 9 14.13 -11.88 -5.25
C GLY A 9 12.81 -11.15 -4.98
N ASN A 10 11.95 -11.79 -4.19
CA ASN A 10 10.59 -11.32 -3.95
C ASN A 10 10.48 -10.56 -2.61
N ALA A 11 9.49 -9.69 -2.53
CA ALA A 11 9.09 -9.00 -1.30
C ALA A 11 8.60 -10.02 -0.24
N PRO A 12 8.58 -9.68 1.06
CA PRO A 12 8.15 -10.61 2.10
C PRO A 12 6.64 -10.88 2.06
N ALA A 13 6.25 -12.03 2.64
CA ALA A 13 4.83 -12.37 2.87
C ALA A 13 4.14 -11.48 3.91
N ALA A 14 4.91 -10.70 4.67
CA ALA A 14 4.43 -9.74 5.66
C ALA A 14 5.06 -8.37 5.40
N LEU A 15 4.89 -7.85 4.17
CA LEU A 15 5.36 -6.51 3.82
C LEU A 15 4.55 -5.47 4.61
N SER A 16 5.25 -4.67 5.41
CA SER A 16 4.65 -3.59 6.19
C SER A 16 4.62 -2.30 5.38
N VAL A 17 3.45 -1.68 5.30
CA VAL A 17 3.19 -0.46 4.53
C VAL A 17 2.60 0.58 5.46
N THR A 18 3.39 1.58 5.83
CA THR A 18 2.91 2.70 6.65
C THR A 18 2.35 3.78 5.75
N VAL A 19 1.12 4.20 6.05
CA VAL A 19 0.38 5.24 5.34
C VAL A 19 0.11 6.39 6.30
N ASP A 20 0.35 7.60 5.82
CA ASP A 20 -0.04 8.85 6.49
C ASP A 20 -0.59 9.80 5.42
N ILE A 21 -1.91 9.74 5.24
CA ILE A 21 -2.65 10.59 4.29
C ILE A 21 -3.54 11.52 5.11
N ARG A 22 -3.39 12.82 4.86
CA ARG A 22 -4.29 13.84 5.42
C ARG A 22 -5.55 13.97 4.58
N HIS A 23 -6.70 13.77 5.20
CA HIS A 23 -7.99 13.88 4.50
C HIS A 23 -9.15 14.00 5.47
N THR A 24 -10.08 14.91 5.22
CA THR A 24 -11.16 15.24 6.18
C THR A 24 -12.32 14.26 6.20
N PHE A 25 -12.34 13.28 5.30
CA PHE A 25 -13.36 12.22 5.29
C PHE A 25 -12.77 10.94 4.71
N ARG A 26 -12.06 10.15 5.50
CA ARG A 26 -11.30 9.01 4.96
C ARG A 26 -12.15 7.92 4.30
N GLY A 27 -13.46 7.94 4.51
CA GLY A 27 -14.41 7.02 3.89
C GLY A 27 -14.54 7.11 2.38
N ASP A 28 -14.16 8.24 1.76
CA ASP A 28 -14.18 8.38 0.30
C ASP A 28 -12.88 7.88 -0.38
N LEU A 29 -11.86 7.55 0.41
CA LEU A 29 -10.56 7.14 -0.10
C LEU A 29 -10.50 5.63 -0.35
N ARG A 30 -9.89 5.30 -1.48
CA ARG A 30 -9.32 3.98 -1.76
C ARG A 30 -7.80 4.13 -1.84
N VAL A 31 -7.09 3.25 -1.15
CA VAL A 31 -5.62 3.22 -1.14
C VAL A 31 -5.15 1.85 -1.62
N ASP A 32 -4.37 1.86 -2.69
CA ASP A 32 -3.84 0.67 -3.35
C ASP A 32 -2.30 0.77 -3.40
N LEU A 33 -1.62 -0.30 -3.01
CA LEU A 33 -0.19 -0.48 -3.28
C LEU A 33 -0.03 -1.24 -4.60
N VAL A 34 0.72 -0.68 -5.54
CA VAL A 34 1.04 -1.30 -6.82
C VAL A 34 2.50 -1.75 -6.81
N ALA A 35 2.71 -3.04 -7.06
CA ALA A 35 4.02 -3.67 -7.21
C ALA A 35 4.70 -3.31 -8.54
N PRO A 36 6.02 -3.52 -8.68
CA PRO A 36 6.75 -3.23 -9.90
C PRO A 36 6.25 -4.03 -11.11
N ASP A 37 5.70 -5.23 -10.87
CA ASP A 37 5.10 -6.09 -11.89
C ASP A 37 3.63 -5.74 -12.21
N GLY A 38 3.09 -4.68 -11.61
CA GLY A 38 1.70 -4.24 -11.78
C GLY A 38 0.68 -4.94 -10.87
N GLY A 39 1.10 -5.88 -10.02
CA GLY A 39 0.22 -6.46 -9.00
C GLY A 39 -0.29 -5.41 -8.01
N VAL A 40 -1.55 -5.52 -7.60
CA VAL A 40 -2.20 -4.51 -6.75
C VAL A 40 -2.63 -5.13 -5.42
N PHE A 41 -2.39 -4.41 -4.33
CA PHE A 41 -2.84 -4.73 -2.98
C PHE A 41 -3.72 -3.62 -2.44
N ARG A 42 -4.98 -3.93 -2.14
CA ARG A 42 -5.90 -3.02 -1.46
C ARG A 42 -5.48 -2.86 -0.01
N LEU A 43 -5.05 -1.66 0.39
CA LEU A 43 -4.74 -1.33 1.78
C LEU A 43 -6.00 -0.85 2.51
N LYS A 44 -6.75 0.04 1.87
CA LYS A 44 -8.02 0.57 2.38
C LYS A 44 -9.01 0.73 1.24
N ASP A 45 -10.24 0.28 1.45
CA ASP A 45 -11.34 0.54 0.52
C ASP A 45 -12.22 1.71 0.98
N TYR A 46 -13.02 2.20 0.04
CA TYR A 46 -14.06 3.17 0.34
C TYR A 46 -15.02 2.59 1.38
N ASN A 47 -15.47 3.44 2.29
CA ASN A 47 -16.51 3.10 3.26
C ASN A 47 -17.26 4.39 3.61
N ALA A 48 -18.48 4.53 3.11
CA ALA A 48 -19.30 5.72 3.34
C ALA A 48 -19.63 5.95 4.83
N ASN A 49 -19.47 4.95 5.68
CA ASN A 49 -19.68 5.04 7.13
C ASN A 49 -18.40 5.36 7.92
N ASP A 50 -17.25 5.51 7.25
CA ASP A 50 -15.96 5.82 7.88
C ASP A 50 -15.66 7.32 7.80
N SER A 51 -16.37 8.09 8.63
CA SER A 51 -16.36 9.57 8.62
C SER A 51 -15.18 10.20 9.37
N ALA A 52 -14.24 9.41 9.85
CA ALA A 52 -13.08 9.93 10.56
C ALA A 52 -12.09 10.64 9.62
N ASP A 53 -11.29 11.53 10.18
CA ASP A 53 -10.17 12.16 9.50
C ASP A 53 -9.02 11.16 9.31
N ASP A 54 -8.26 11.39 8.23
CA ASP A 54 -6.96 10.83 7.91
C ASP A 54 -6.90 9.30 7.73
N VAL A 55 -6.04 8.85 6.81
CA VAL A 55 -5.64 7.44 6.75
C VAL A 55 -4.25 7.33 7.34
N ARG A 56 -4.19 6.97 8.62
CA ARG A 56 -2.95 6.71 9.36
C ARG A 56 -2.91 5.29 9.87
N GLY A 57 -1.85 4.57 9.54
CA GLY A 57 -1.64 3.22 10.07
C GLY A 57 -0.64 2.42 9.27
N THR A 58 -0.36 1.22 9.77
CA THR A 58 0.47 0.24 9.09
C THR A 58 -0.41 -0.90 8.60
N PHE A 59 -0.34 -1.17 7.30
CA PHE A 59 -1.00 -2.29 6.65
C PHE A 59 0.02 -3.38 6.37
N THR A 60 -0.38 -4.64 6.53
CA THR A 60 0.47 -5.79 6.19
C THR A 60 -0.11 -6.48 4.96
N VAL A 61 0.71 -6.65 3.92
CA VAL A 61 0.32 -7.34 2.69
C VAL A 61 1.23 -8.53 2.40
N ASN A 62 0.66 -9.57 1.81
CA ASN A 62 1.43 -10.71 1.33
C ASN A 62 1.97 -10.44 -0.08
N ALA A 63 3.22 -10.00 -0.14
CA ALA A 63 3.91 -9.69 -1.39
C ALA A 63 4.94 -10.77 -1.80
N ALA A 64 4.85 -11.99 -1.24
CA ALA A 64 5.81 -13.09 -1.46
C ALA A 64 6.01 -13.50 -2.92
N SER A 65 5.07 -13.17 -3.80
CA SER A 65 5.12 -13.44 -5.25
C SER A 65 5.53 -12.24 -6.10
N LYS A 66 5.88 -11.10 -5.47
CA LYS A 66 6.17 -9.84 -6.14
C LYS A 66 7.65 -9.51 -6.10
N PRO A 67 8.24 -9.00 -7.19
CA PRO A 67 9.63 -8.57 -7.16
C PRO A 67 9.81 -7.47 -6.11
N ALA A 68 10.82 -7.62 -5.24
CA ALA A 68 11.15 -6.59 -4.26
C ALA A 68 11.77 -5.36 -4.94
N ASP A 69 12.72 -5.61 -5.86
CA ASP A 69 13.38 -4.60 -6.68
C ASP A 69 12.42 -3.98 -7.70
N GLY A 70 12.49 -2.65 -7.85
CA GLY A 70 11.75 -1.91 -8.85
C GLY A 70 10.94 -0.74 -8.28
N THR A 71 9.97 -0.27 -9.07
CA THR A 71 9.15 0.90 -8.71
C THR A 71 7.80 0.47 -8.19
N TRP A 72 7.58 0.69 -6.90
CA TRP A 72 6.29 0.57 -6.24
C TRP A 72 5.51 1.89 -6.35
N LYS A 73 4.17 1.82 -6.30
CA LYS A 73 3.31 3.02 -6.29
C LYS A 73 2.26 2.91 -5.18
N LEU A 74 1.97 4.04 -4.55
CA LEU A 74 0.95 4.21 -3.54
C LEU A 74 0.12 5.44 -3.92
#